data_AF-A0A8X6H3K1-F1
#
_entry.id   AF-A0A8X6H3K1-F1
#
_cell.length_a   1.000
_cell.length_b   1.000
_cell.length_c   1.000
_cell.angle_alpha   90.00
_cell.angle_beta   90.00
_cell.angle_gamma   90.00
#
_symmetry.space_group_name_H-M   'P 1'
#
loop_
_entity.id
_entity.type
_entity.pdbx_description
1 polymer ?
#
loop_
_entity_poly.entity_id
_entity_poly.type
_entity_poly.pdbx_seq_one_letter_code
_entity_poly.pdbx_strand_id
1 'polypeptide(L)'
;MKKYIPNCLSVLNLISGAIGTLLALNGHLVYAAYSIFIGACFDFLDGFAAKLLRAQSAFGKQLDALADLITFGMLPTAILYMLIKTYESCPYRPYTALFIVVFSAFRLARFNVDPKQVDQFVGLPTPASATIVATLPIILKRALYPNLVNGLTQPLVLPLLTMLLAYLLVANIPFVALKFQGFSFQANRSRYCLIALWTLLAVAMHVEGFFFSVWLYILYALCKAKIG
;
A
#
# COMPACT_ATOMS: atom_id res chain seq x y z
N MET A 1 15.82 2.71 -26.57
CA MET A 1 15.24 3.96 -26.00
C MET A 1 13.91 3.73 -25.27
N LYS A 2 12.89 3.10 -25.87
CA LYS A 2 11.54 2.94 -25.26
C LYS A 2 11.49 2.23 -23.89
N LYS A 3 12.45 1.34 -23.59
CA LYS A 3 12.56 0.63 -22.29
C LYS A 3 13.09 1.48 -21.13
N TYR A 4 13.74 2.61 -21.40
CA TYR A 4 14.31 3.45 -20.33
C TYR A 4 13.26 4.32 -19.65
N ILE A 5 12.13 4.61 -20.31
CA ILE A 5 11.08 5.47 -19.76
C ILE A 5 10.39 4.81 -18.56
N PRO A 6 9.87 3.57 -18.65
CA PRO A 6 9.29 2.91 -17.49
C PRO A 6 10.31 2.68 -16.37
N ASN A 7 11.53 2.27 -16.71
CA ASN A 7 12.57 2.05 -15.70
C ASN A 7 12.94 3.35 -14.96
N CYS A 8 12.94 4.51 -15.64
CA CYS A 8 13.17 5.80 -15.00
C CYS A 8 12.06 6.12 -14.00
N LEU A 9 10.81 5.85 -14.34
CA LEU A 9 9.67 6.03 -13.44
C LEU A 9 9.76 5.10 -12.22
N SER A 10 10.15 3.83 -12.39
CA SER A 10 10.41 2.93 -11.25
C SER A 10 11.57 3.42 -10.37
N VAL A 11 12.60 4.05 -10.94
CA VAL A 11 13.67 4.71 -10.16
C VAL A 11 13.14 5.92 -9.39
N LEU A 12 12.24 6.72 -9.97
CA LEU A 12 11.59 7.83 -9.25
C LEU A 12 10.68 7.34 -8.11
N ASN A 13 9.98 6.22 -8.31
CA ASN A 13 9.28 5.52 -7.24
C ASN A 13 10.26 5.16 -6.11
N LEU A 14 11.35 4.46 -6.43
CA LEU A 14 12.40 4.07 -5.47
C LEU A 14 12.97 5.28 -4.70
N ILE A 15 13.31 6.36 -5.40
CA ILE A 15 13.83 7.59 -4.78
C ILE A 15 12.78 8.20 -3.84
N SER A 16 11.51 8.20 -4.22
CA SER A 16 10.42 8.68 -3.38
C SER A 16 10.32 7.86 -2.08
N GLY A 17 10.38 6.54 -2.19
CA GLY A 17 10.41 5.63 -1.04
C GLY A 17 11.62 5.87 -0.12
N ALA A 18 12.81 6.04 -0.69
CA ALA A 18 14.04 6.29 0.05
C ALA A 18 14.00 7.63 0.80
N ILE A 19 13.62 8.71 0.12
CA ILE A 19 13.47 10.05 0.74
C ILE A 19 12.41 10.00 1.83
N GLY A 20 11.25 9.38 1.56
CA GLY A 20 10.19 9.23 2.55
C GLY A 20 10.66 8.47 3.79
N THR A 21 11.48 7.43 3.62
CA THR A 21 12.02 6.64 4.74
C THR A 21 12.91 7.51 5.62
N LEU A 22 13.80 8.31 5.00
CA LEU A 22 14.64 9.26 5.74
C LEU A 22 13.80 10.33 6.44
N LEU A 23 12.77 10.87 5.79
CA LEU A 23 11.84 11.82 6.41
C LEU A 23 11.13 11.20 7.62
N ALA A 24 10.66 9.95 7.51
CA ALA A 24 9.99 9.28 8.61
C ALA A 24 10.91 9.13 9.83
N LEU A 25 12.14 8.66 9.61
CA LEU A 25 13.13 8.46 10.68
C LEU A 25 13.58 9.77 11.33
N ASN A 26 13.54 10.89 10.58
CA ASN A 26 13.76 12.24 11.11
C ASN A 26 12.51 12.87 11.76
N GLY A 27 11.41 12.12 11.92
CA GLY A 27 10.19 12.59 12.58
C GLY A 27 9.21 13.34 11.68
N HIS A 28 9.51 13.53 10.40
CA HIS A 28 8.67 14.21 9.41
C HIS A 28 7.60 13.27 8.81
N LEU A 29 6.79 12.64 9.68
CA LEU A 29 5.89 11.54 9.30
C LEU A 29 4.82 11.89 8.26
N VAL A 30 4.29 13.11 8.29
CA VAL A 30 3.29 13.56 7.29
C VAL A 30 3.92 13.73 5.91
N TYR A 31 5.14 14.26 5.83
CA TYR A 31 5.86 14.37 4.56
C TYR A 31 6.27 12.98 4.04
N ALA A 32 6.68 12.08 4.94
CA ALA A 32 6.93 10.68 4.61
C ALA A 32 5.69 9.97 4.03
N ALA A 33 4.50 10.24 4.57
CA ALA A 33 3.25 9.73 4.02
C ALA A 33 2.97 10.28 2.60
N TYR A 34 3.23 11.56 2.35
CA TYR A 34 3.11 12.11 0.99
C TYR A 34 4.09 11.46 0.01
N SER A 35 5.29 11.06 0.45
CA SER A 35 6.22 10.30 -0.39
C SER A 35 5.66 8.94 -0.83
N ILE A 36 4.83 8.27 -0.01
CA ILE A 36 4.13 7.04 -0.43
C ILE A 36 3.17 7.34 -1.59
N PHE A 37 2.37 8.40 -1.47
CA PHE A 37 1.43 8.77 -2.54
C PHE A 37 2.14 9.20 -3.83
N ILE A 38 3.25 9.93 -3.72
CA ILE A 38 4.08 10.30 -4.86
C ILE A 38 4.69 9.05 -5.52
N GLY A 39 5.22 8.12 -4.71
CA GLY A 39 5.74 6.85 -5.22
C GLY A 39 4.66 6.01 -5.91
N ALA A 40 3.44 5.96 -5.36
CA ALA A 40 2.28 5.33 -5.99
C ALA A 40 1.89 5.96 -7.33
N CYS A 41 2.05 7.28 -7.49
CA CYS A 41 1.87 7.92 -8.79
C CYS A 41 2.93 7.44 -9.79
N PHE A 42 4.20 7.33 -9.38
CA PHE A 42 5.27 6.86 -10.27
C PHE A 42 5.13 5.38 -10.65
N ASP A 43 4.78 4.51 -9.69
CA ASP A 43 4.43 3.09 -9.91
C ASP A 43 3.29 2.96 -10.94
N PHE A 44 2.19 3.70 -10.74
CA PHE A 44 1.09 3.67 -11.69
C PHE A 44 1.52 4.11 -13.10
N LEU A 45 2.31 5.19 -13.19
CA LEU A 45 2.80 5.72 -14.46
C LEU A 45 3.79 4.76 -15.14
N ASP A 46 4.64 4.06 -14.40
CA ASP A 46 5.59 3.11 -14.98
C ASP A 46 4.88 1.90 -15.61
N GLY A 47 3.87 1.36 -14.92
CA GLY A 47 3.10 0.22 -15.37
C GLY A 47 2.22 0.60 -16.57
N PHE A 48 1.72 1.83 -16.58
CA PHE A 48 1.01 2.40 -17.71
C PHE A 48 1.94 2.61 -18.91
N ALA A 49 3.09 3.25 -18.72
CA ALA A 49 4.06 3.52 -19.78
C ALA A 49 4.64 2.22 -20.38
N ALA A 50 4.93 1.21 -19.56
CA ALA A 50 5.42 -0.08 -20.02
C ALA A 50 4.42 -0.79 -20.94
N LYS A 51 3.12 -0.71 -20.63
CA LYS A 51 2.04 -1.26 -21.47
C LYS A 51 1.87 -0.45 -22.75
N LEU A 52 1.79 0.87 -22.65
CA LEU A 52 1.57 1.77 -23.79
C LEU A 52 2.70 1.68 -24.81
N LEU A 53 3.96 1.64 -24.35
CA LEU A 53 5.14 1.59 -25.20
C LEU A 53 5.53 0.16 -25.63
N ARG A 54 4.78 -0.87 -25.20
CA ARG A 54 5.14 -2.30 -25.36
C ARG A 54 6.58 -2.58 -24.92
N ALA A 55 6.99 -1.96 -23.81
CA ALA A 55 8.37 -1.90 -23.34
C ALA A 55 8.62 -2.76 -22.09
N GLN A 56 7.81 -3.79 -21.88
CA GLN A 56 7.97 -4.74 -20.77
C GLN A 56 9.29 -5.51 -20.88
N SER A 57 10.00 -5.65 -19.77
CA SER A 57 11.28 -6.38 -19.72
C SER A 57 11.45 -7.09 -18.38
N ALA A 58 12.19 -8.20 -18.38
CA ALA A 58 12.48 -8.96 -17.15
C ALA A 58 13.24 -8.10 -16.12
N PHE A 59 14.20 -7.29 -16.58
CA PHE A 59 14.92 -6.35 -15.72
C PHE A 59 13.97 -5.29 -15.12
N GLY A 60 13.11 -4.68 -15.94
CA GLY A 60 12.14 -3.69 -15.46
C GLY A 60 11.19 -4.26 -14.40
N LYS A 61 10.72 -5.51 -14.58
CA LYS A 61 9.88 -6.21 -13.59
C LYS A 61 10.59 -6.41 -12.24
N GLN A 62 11.90 -6.68 -12.25
CA GLN A 62 12.68 -6.81 -11.02
C GLN A 62 12.95 -5.44 -10.37
N LEU A 63 13.29 -4.44 -11.18
CA LEU A 63 13.50 -3.07 -10.71
C LEU A 63 12.24 -2.48 -10.07
N ASP A 64 11.09 -2.70 -10.69
CA ASP A 64 9.76 -2.36 -10.19
C ASP A 64 9.49 -2.98 -8.81
N ALA A 65 9.66 -4.30 -8.68
CA ALA A 65 9.48 -4.99 -7.40
C ALA A 65 10.46 -4.51 -6.30
N LEU A 66 11.68 -4.11 -6.65
CA LEU A 66 12.64 -3.52 -5.70
C LEU A 66 12.22 -2.10 -5.29
N ALA A 67 11.73 -1.29 -6.23
CA ALA A 67 11.18 0.04 -5.97
C ALA A 67 9.96 -0.06 -5.04
N ASP A 68 9.02 -0.97 -5.35
CA ASP A 68 7.85 -1.29 -4.54
C ASP A 68 8.20 -1.73 -3.13
N LEU A 69 9.24 -2.55 -2.96
CA LEU A 69 9.66 -2.97 -1.64
C LEU A 69 10.10 -1.79 -0.77
N ILE A 70 10.82 -0.82 -1.36
CA ILE A 70 11.25 0.37 -0.63
C ILE A 70 10.09 1.31 -0.35
N THR A 71 9.27 1.63 -1.35
CA THR A 71 8.17 2.61 -1.22
C THR A 71 6.97 2.06 -0.45
N PHE A 72 6.59 0.80 -0.67
CA PHE A 72 5.38 0.20 -0.09
C PHE A 72 5.67 -0.83 1.00
N GLY A 73 6.94 -1.16 1.25
CA GLY A 73 7.36 -2.01 2.37
C GLY A 73 8.17 -1.24 3.42
N MET A 74 9.34 -0.72 3.03
CA MET A 74 10.29 -0.09 3.94
C MET A 74 9.81 1.26 4.48
N LEU A 75 9.29 2.14 3.63
CA LEU A 75 8.77 3.44 4.06
C LEU A 75 7.60 3.30 5.06
N PRO A 76 6.56 2.48 4.80
CA PRO A 76 5.54 2.17 5.80
C PRO A 76 6.09 1.58 7.10
N THR A 77 7.12 0.75 7.01
CA THR A 77 7.83 0.21 8.18
C THR A 77 8.41 1.34 9.03
N ALA A 78 9.09 2.31 8.42
CA ALA A 78 9.66 3.46 9.14
C ALA A 78 8.57 4.34 9.78
N ILE A 79 7.46 4.58 9.08
CA ILE A 79 6.32 5.33 9.63
C ILE A 79 5.74 4.62 10.85
N LEU A 80 5.43 3.31 10.74
CA LEU A 80 4.89 2.53 11.85
C LEU A 80 5.86 2.43 13.01
N TYR A 81 7.16 2.22 12.75
CA TYR A 81 8.18 2.20 13.79
C TYR A 81 8.15 3.48 14.63
N MET A 82 8.11 4.65 13.97
CA MET A 82 8.10 5.94 14.65
C MET A 82 6.78 6.23 15.36
N LEU A 83 5.64 5.87 14.77
CA LEU A 83 4.33 5.99 15.43
C LEU A 83 4.23 5.09 16.65
N ILE A 84 4.59 3.81 16.53
CA ILE A 84 4.58 2.86 17.67
C ILE A 84 5.52 3.38 18.75
N LYS A 85 6.74 3.81 18.41
CA LYS A 85 7.69 4.40 19.37
C LYS A 85 7.12 5.62 20.11
N THR A 86 6.20 6.36 19.49
CA THR A 86 5.60 7.57 20.08
C THR A 86 4.48 7.22 21.07
N TYR A 87 3.67 6.20 20.77
CA TYR A 87 2.46 5.86 21.55
C TYR A 87 2.62 4.63 22.45
N GLU A 88 3.78 3.95 22.41
CA GLU A 88 4.07 2.79 23.25
C GLU A 88 5.24 3.04 24.21
N SER A 89 5.11 2.51 25.43
CA SER A 89 6.15 2.58 26.45
C SER A 89 7.19 1.46 26.34
N CYS A 90 6.82 0.32 25.75
CA CYS A 90 7.74 -0.82 25.62
C CYS A 90 8.76 -0.56 24.50
N PRO A 91 10.07 -0.50 24.81
CA PRO A 91 11.10 -0.11 23.83
C PRO A 91 11.27 -1.12 22.68
N TYR A 92 10.80 -2.36 22.86
CA TYR A 92 10.92 -3.42 21.86
C TYR A 92 9.73 -3.53 20.90
N ARG A 93 8.57 -2.94 21.24
CA ARG A 93 7.37 -3.01 20.37
C ARG A 93 7.52 -2.31 19.02
N PRO A 94 8.23 -1.17 18.89
CA PRO A 94 8.43 -0.53 17.59
C PRO A 94 9.02 -1.46 16.53
N TYR A 95 9.85 -2.44 16.92
CA TYR A 95 10.46 -3.39 15.99
C TYR A 95 9.46 -4.35 15.33
N THR A 96 8.22 -4.46 15.84
CA THR A 96 7.18 -5.21 15.12
C THR A 96 6.90 -4.62 13.74
N ALA A 97 7.16 -3.32 13.53
CA ALA A 97 7.04 -2.68 12.22
C ALA A 97 7.82 -3.40 11.12
N LEU A 98 8.94 -4.06 11.45
CA LEU A 98 9.78 -4.81 10.50
C LEU A 98 9.01 -5.94 9.80
N PHE A 99 7.93 -6.45 10.39
CA PHE A 99 7.08 -7.43 9.73
C PHE A 99 6.49 -6.91 8.43
N ILE A 100 6.24 -5.60 8.29
CA ILE A 100 5.70 -5.03 7.06
C ILE A 100 6.67 -5.18 5.89
N VAL A 101 7.93 -4.76 6.04
CA VAL A 101 8.91 -4.90 4.93
C VAL A 101 9.20 -6.37 4.62
N VAL A 102 9.30 -7.23 5.63
CA VAL A 102 9.55 -8.66 5.44
C VAL A 102 8.41 -9.33 4.67
N PHE A 103 7.16 -9.13 5.10
CA PHE A 103 6.01 -9.78 4.46
C PHE A 103 5.68 -9.16 3.10
N SER A 104 5.95 -7.86 2.91
CA SER A 104 5.91 -7.21 1.60
C SER A 104 6.91 -7.85 0.62
N ALA A 105 8.13 -8.15 1.06
CA ALA A 105 9.12 -8.84 0.23
C ALA A 105 8.64 -10.25 -0.18
N PHE A 106 8.13 -11.04 0.76
CA PHE A 106 7.56 -12.36 0.46
C PHE A 106 6.40 -12.29 -0.54
N ARG A 107 5.49 -11.32 -0.35
CA ARG A 107 4.37 -11.10 -1.27
C ARG A 107 4.86 -10.74 -2.68
N LEU A 108 5.77 -9.77 -2.81
CA LEU A 108 6.31 -9.33 -4.10
C LEU A 108 7.06 -10.45 -4.81
N ALA A 109 7.87 -11.22 -4.07
CA ALA A 109 8.56 -12.39 -4.61
C ALA A 109 7.56 -13.44 -5.13
N ARG A 110 6.55 -13.79 -4.34
CA ARG A 110 5.49 -14.74 -4.74
C ARG A 110 4.74 -14.26 -5.98
N PHE A 111 4.36 -12.98 -6.03
CA PHE A 111 3.70 -12.37 -7.19
C PHE A 111 4.58 -12.43 -8.45
N ASN A 112 5.89 -12.28 -8.32
CA ASN A 112 6.79 -12.28 -9.46
C ASN A 112 7.03 -13.66 -10.07
N VAL A 113 6.93 -14.74 -9.27
CA VAL A 113 7.16 -16.13 -9.71
C VAL A 113 5.88 -16.92 -10.03
N ASP A 114 4.71 -16.45 -9.57
CA ASP A 114 3.44 -17.17 -9.75
C ASP A 114 2.69 -16.71 -11.02
N PRO A 115 2.61 -17.53 -12.08
CA PRO A 115 1.92 -17.18 -13.33
C PRO A 115 0.38 -17.15 -13.18
N LYS A 116 -0.19 -17.64 -12.07
CA LYS A 116 -1.65 -17.71 -11.88
C LYS A 116 -2.28 -16.37 -11.45
N GLN A 117 -1.48 -15.35 -11.14
CA GLN A 117 -1.95 -14.07 -10.59
C GLN A 117 -2.25 -13.01 -11.66
N VAL A 118 -2.87 -13.43 -12.77
CA VAL A 118 -3.20 -12.53 -13.89
C VAL A 118 -4.38 -11.63 -13.53
N ASP A 119 -5.45 -12.23 -12.98
CA ASP A 119 -6.75 -11.56 -12.72
C ASP A 119 -7.10 -11.34 -11.25
N GLN A 120 -6.36 -11.98 -10.33
CA GLN A 120 -6.53 -11.86 -8.89
C GLN A 120 -5.17 -11.79 -8.22
N PHE A 121 -5.07 -10.99 -7.17
CA PHE A 121 -3.92 -11.01 -6.27
C PHE A 121 -4.20 -12.02 -5.15
N VAL A 122 -3.20 -12.83 -4.80
CA VAL A 122 -3.28 -13.65 -3.58
C VAL A 122 -2.58 -12.89 -2.46
N GLY A 123 -3.35 -12.47 -1.46
CA GLY A 123 -2.90 -11.58 -0.38
C GLY A 123 -3.08 -10.09 -0.71
N LEU A 124 -3.02 -9.27 0.34
CA LEU A 124 -3.26 -7.83 0.27
C LEU A 124 -2.21 -7.16 -0.64
N PRO A 125 -2.60 -6.28 -1.57
CA PRO A 125 -1.63 -5.51 -2.35
C PRO A 125 -0.73 -4.61 -1.48
N THR A 126 0.57 -4.56 -1.77
CA THR A 126 1.52 -3.70 -1.04
C THR A 126 1.13 -2.22 -1.09
N PRO A 127 0.65 -1.64 -2.22
CA PRO A 127 0.19 -0.25 -2.21
C PRO A 127 -1.04 -0.04 -1.31
N ALA A 128 -1.93 -1.03 -1.20
CA ALA A 128 -3.10 -0.94 -0.32
C ALA A 128 -2.68 -0.96 1.15
N SER A 129 -1.78 -1.85 1.55
CA SER A 129 -1.18 -1.86 2.90
C SER A 129 -0.45 -0.55 3.21
N ALA A 130 0.36 -0.06 2.26
CA ALA A 130 1.08 1.21 2.40
C ALA A 130 0.13 2.40 2.52
N THR A 131 -1.01 2.38 1.81
CA THR A 131 -2.04 3.44 1.90
C THR A 131 -2.62 3.52 3.31
N ILE A 132 -2.98 2.39 3.93
CA ILE A 132 -3.44 2.38 5.34
C ILE A 132 -2.41 3.09 6.21
N VAL A 133 -1.13 2.70 6.10
CA VAL A 133 -0.06 3.30 6.91
C VAL A 133 0.17 4.78 6.60
N ALA A 134 0.14 5.18 5.33
CA ALA A 134 0.32 6.57 4.90
C ALA A 134 -0.75 7.50 5.47
N THR A 135 -1.99 7.02 5.61
CA THR A 135 -3.06 7.83 6.18
C THR A 135 -2.90 8.06 7.69
N LEU A 136 -2.29 7.13 8.44
CA LEU A 136 -2.15 7.22 9.91
C LEU A 136 -1.54 8.55 10.41
N PRO A 137 -0.32 8.97 10.00
CA PRO A 137 0.27 10.21 10.51
C PRO A 137 -0.54 11.46 10.14
N ILE A 138 -1.27 11.43 9.02
CA ILE A 138 -2.13 12.55 8.60
C ILE A 138 -3.39 12.61 9.46
N ILE A 139 -4.03 11.46 9.71
CA ILE A 139 -5.21 11.35 10.59
C ILE A 139 -4.85 11.83 12.01
N LEU A 140 -3.73 11.37 12.54
CA LEU A 140 -3.25 11.74 13.88
C LEU A 140 -2.91 13.23 13.97
N LYS A 141 -2.32 13.83 12.93
CA LYS A 141 -2.01 15.26 12.90
C LYS A 141 -3.25 16.14 12.77
N ARG A 142 -4.22 15.77 11.92
CA ARG A 142 -5.43 16.56 11.69
C ARG A 142 -6.44 16.43 12.81
N ALA A 143 -6.52 15.26 13.43
CA ALA A 143 -7.38 14.95 14.58
C ALA A 143 -8.88 15.31 14.39
N LEU A 144 -9.39 15.21 13.16
CA LEU A 144 -10.81 15.53 12.86
C LEU A 144 -11.82 14.59 13.52
N TYR A 145 -11.40 13.36 13.82
CA TYR A 145 -12.24 12.34 14.45
C TYR A 145 -11.59 11.87 15.77
N PRO A 146 -11.88 12.54 16.91
CA PRO A 146 -11.20 12.28 18.18
C PRO A 146 -11.30 10.82 18.65
N ASN A 147 -12.45 10.18 18.45
CA ASN A 147 -12.62 8.76 18.82
C ASN A 147 -11.72 7.83 18.01
N LEU A 148 -11.52 8.12 16.72
CA LEU A 148 -10.61 7.37 15.86
C LEU A 148 -9.16 7.58 16.31
N VAL A 149 -8.76 8.82 16.59
CA VAL A 149 -7.42 9.15 17.11
C VAL A 149 -7.18 8.42 18.42
N ASN A 150 -8.08 8.57 19.40
CA ASN A 150 -7.98 7.93 20.71
C ASN A 150 -7.88 6.40 20.60
N GLY A 151 -8.61 5.79 19.66
CA GLY A 151 -8.52 4.36 19.39
C GLY A 151 -7.18 3.95 18.79
N LEU A 152 -6.69 4.69 17.78
CA LEU A 152 -5.42 4.42 17.11
C LEU A 152 -4.20 4.61 18.01
N THR A 153 -4.27 5.50 18.99
CA THR A 153 -3.17 5.81 19.91
C THR A 153 -3.18 4.97 21.19
N GLN A 154 -4.15 4.06 21.36
CA GLN A 154 -4.10 3.12 22.48
C GLN A 154 -2.87 2.21 22.37
N PRO A 155 -2.29 1.80 23.53
CA PRO A 155 -1.28 0.76 23.56
C PRO A 155 -1.75 -0.48 22.79
N LEU A 156 -0.81 -1.17 22.14
CA LEU A 156 -0.98 -2.36 21.31
C LEU A 156 -1.74 -2.18 20.00
N VAL A 157 -2.51 -1.11 19.79
CA VAL A 157 -3.31 -0.99 18.56
C VAL A 157 -2.44 -0.93 17.30
N LEU A 158 -1.41 -0.09 17.27
CA LEU A 158 -0.50 0.00 16.12
C LEU A 158 0.37 -1.27 15.93
N PRO A 159 0.94 -1.90 16.98
CA PRO A 159 1.57 -3.21 16.85
C PRO A 159 0.64 -4.31 16.31
N LEU A 160 -0.59 -4.40 16.82
CA LEU A 160 -1.57 -5.40 16.36
C LEU A 160 -2.02 -5.11 14.92
N LEU A 161 -2.21 -3.85 14.56
CA LEU A 161 -2.46 -3.43 13.18
C LEU A 161 -1.31 -3.87 12.27
N THR A 162 -0.06 -3.69 12.71
CA THR A 162 1.13 -4.12 11.97
C THR A 162 1.11 -5.63 11.72
N MET A 163 0.85 -6.43 12.75
CA MET A 163 0.77 -7.89 12.63
C MET A 163 -0.38 -8.32 11.71
N LEU A 164 -1.53 -7.65 11.80
CA LEU A 164 -2.68 -7.90 10.94
C LEU A 164 -2.35 -7.61 9.47
N LEU A 165 -1.74 -6.45 9.17
CA LEU A 165 -1.34 -6.11 7.80
C LEU A 165 -0.27 -7.07 7.27
N ALA A 166 0.73 -7.42 8.08
CA ALA A 166 1.74 -8.41 7.72
C ALA A 166 1.10 -9.75 7.35
N TYR A 167 0.19 -10.26 8.18
CA TYR A 167 -0.56 -11.48 7.87
C TYR A 167 -1.35 -11.35 6.56
N LEU A 168 -2.10 -10.25 6.38
CA LEU A 168 -2.93 -10.04 5.19
C LEU A 168 -2.10 -9.96 3.90
N LEU A 169 -0.87 -9.43 3.94
CA LEU A 169 0.04 -9.36 2.79
C LEU A 169 0.31 -10.75 2.18
N VAL A 170 0.45 -11.78 3.01
CA VAL A 170 0.79 -13.14 2.54
C VAL A 170 -0.38 -14.13 2.61
N ALA A 171 -1.48 -13.75 3.26
CA ALA A 171 -2.67 -14.59 3.38
C ALA A 171 -3.17 -15.09 2.02
N ASN A 172 -3.71 -16.31 2.00
CA ASN A 172 -4.29 -16.92 0.80
C ASN A 172 -5.72 -16.41 0.56
N ILE A 173 -5.87 -15.09 0.45
CA ILE A 173 -7.15 -14.42 0.23
C ILE A 173 -7.12 -13.82 -1.19
N PRO A 174 -8.11 -14.11 -2.06
CA PRO A 174 -8.18 -13.53 -3.38
C PRO A 174 -8.67 -12.08 -3.33
N PHE A 175 -7.81 -11.16 -3.71
CA PHE A 175 -8.08 -9.74 -3.82
C PHE A 175 -8.33 -9.34 -5.29
N VAL A 176 -9.30 -8.46 -5.52
CA VAL A 176 -9.66 -7.99 -6.87
C VAL A 176 -8.54 -7.14 -7.44
N ALA A 177 -7.97 -7.55 -8.57
CA ALA A 177 -7.02 -6.71 -9.29
C ALA A 177 -7.75 -5.57 -10.01
N LEU A 178 -7.30 -4.33 -9.80
CA LEU A 178 -7.73 -3.14 -10.54
C LEU A 178 -7.10 -3.08 -11.96
N LYS A 179 -7.05 -4.22 -12.65
CA LYS A 179 -6.63 -4.32 -14.05
C LYS A 179 -7.87 -4.38 -14.92
N PHE A 180 -8.10 -3.36 -15.74
CA PHE A 180 -9.19 -3.37 -16.71
C PHE A 180 -8.80 -4.22 -17.93
N GLN A 181 -9.64 -5.20 -18.29
CA GLN A 181 -9.52 -5.98 -19.53
C GLN A 181 -10.41 -5.41 -20.66
N GLY A 182 -10.77 -4.12 -20.58
CA GLY A 182 -11.70 -3.43 -21.49
C GLY A 182 -12.66 -2.51 -20.71
N PHE A 183 -13.52 -1.77 -21.42
CA PHE A 183 -14.46 -0.80 -20.84
C PHE A 183 -15.88 -1.35 -20.57
N SER A 184 -16.10 -2.66 -20.74
CA SER A 184 -17.40 -3.27 -20.48
C SER A 184 -17.81 -3.12 -19.02
N PHE A 185 -18.97 -2.51 -18.77
CA PHE A 185 -19.49 -2.27 -17.43
C PHE A 185 -19.77 -3.58 -16.66
N GLN A 186 -20.37 -4.56 -17.33
CA GLN A 186 -20.76 -5.82 -16.71
C GLN A 186 -19.54 -6.67 -16.30
N ALA A 187 -18.48 -6.65 -17.11
CA ALA A 187 -17.22 -7.35 -16.83
C ALA A 187 -16.38 -6.68 -15.72
N ASN A 188 -16.58 -5.38 -15.47
CA ASN A 188 -15.79 -4.59 -14.53
C ASN A 188 -16.61 -4.03 -13.36
N ARG A 189 -17.83 -4.53 -13.12
CA ARG A 189 -18.76 -3.99 -12.12
C ARG A 189 -18.12 -3.82 -10.74
N SER A 190 -17.43 -4.85 -10.25
CA SER A 190 -16.74 -4.80 -8.95
C SER A 190 -15.63 -3.74 -8.90
N ARG A 191 -14.91 -3.54 -10.01
CA ARG A 191 -13.84 -2.52 -10.14
C ARG A 191 -14.43 -1.11 -10.14
N TYR A 192 -15.49 -0.87 -10.91
CA TYR A 192 -16.18 0.41 -10.93
C TYR A 192 -16.82 0.75 -9.58
N CYS A 193 -17.47 -0.21 -8.92
CA CYS A 193 -18.03 0.01 -7.59
C CYS A 193 -16.94 0.35 -6.57
N LEU A 194 -15.79 -0.34 -6.58
CA LEU A 194 -14.67 -0.03 -5.68
C LEU A 194 -14.11 1.38 -5.93
N ILE A 195 -13.87 1.74 -7.20
CA ILE A 195 -13.36 3.08 -7.54
C ILE A 195 -14.37 4.17 -7.16
N ALA A 196 -15.65 3.98 -7.48
CA ALA A 196 -16.69 4.94 -7.12
C ALA A 196 -16.79 5.13 -5.59
N LEU A 197 -16.71 4.03 -4.84
CA LEU A 197 -16.70 4.06 -3.38
C LEU A 197 -15.46 4.80 -2.84
N TRP A 198 -14.28 4.52 -3.39
CA TRP A 198 -13.04 5.18 -3.00
C TRP A 198 -13.10 6.69 -3.27
N THR A 199 -13.57 7.09 -4.45
CA THR A 199 -13.74 8.49 -4.82
C THR A 199 -14.77 9.18 -3.93
N LEU A 200 -15.92 8.54 -3.68
CA LEU A 200 -16.97 9.09 -2.82
C LEU A 200 -16.44 9.34 -1.40
N LEU A 201 -15.76 8.35 -0.81
CA LEU A 201 -15.20 8.46 0.54
C LEU A 201 -14.06 9.48 0.61
N ALA A 202 -13.18 9.52 -0.41
CA ALA A 202 -12.11 10.51 -0.48
C ALA A 202 -12.65 11.94 -0.58
N VAL A 203 -13.73 12.17 -1.32
CA VAL A 203 -14.38 13.50 -1.42
C VAL A 203 -15.10 13.85 -0.12
N ALA A 204 -15.84 12.91 0.47
CA ALA A 204 -16.62 13.17 1.69
C ALA A 204 -15.75 13.35 2.94
N MET A 205 -14.67 12.57 3.05
CA MET A 205 -13.87 12.44 4.28
C MET A 205 -12.40 12.80 4.08
N HIS A 206 -11.97 13.28 2.92
CA HIS A 206 -10.56 13.58 2.63
C HIS A 206 -9.65 12.35 2.81
N VAL A 207 -8.63 12.43 3.67
CA VAL A 207 -7.61 11.38 3.85
C VAL A 207 -8.16 10.18 4.63
N GLU A 208 -9.06 10.42 5.56
CA GLU A 208 -9.80 9.39 6.31
C GLU A 208 -10.62 8.51 5.36
N GLY A 209 -11.10 9.10 4.25
CA GLY A 209 -11.77 8.38 3.18
C GLY A 209 -10.91 7.27 2.60
N PHE A 210 -9.63 7.52 2.35
CA PHE A 210 -8.67 6.50 1.90
C PHE A 210 -8.43 5.42 2.96
N PHE A 211 -8.38 5.78 4.24
CA PHE A 211 -8.22 4.81 5.32
C PHE A 211 -9.40 3.82 5.36
N PHE A 212 -10.63 4.32 5.40
CA PHE A 212 -11.82 3.48 5.46
C PHE A 212 -12.06 2.70 4.15
N SER A 213 -11.74 3.30 3.00
CA SER A 213 -11.97 2.66 1.71
C SER A 213 -11.11 1.41 1.50
N VAL A 214 -9.87 1.40 2.01
CA VAL A 214 -9.02 0.21 1.99
C VAL A 214 -9.53 -0.86 2.97
N TRP A 215 -10.02 -0.49 4.14
CA TRP A 215 -10.65 -1.45 5.06
C TRP A 215 -11.89 -2.11 4.46
N LEU A 216 -12.75 -1.33 3.79
CA LEU A 216 -13.91 -1.87 3.07
C LEU A 216 -13.48 -2.81 1.94
N TYR A 217 -12.40 -2.48 1.23
CA TYR A 217 -11.81 -3.37 0.23
C TYR A 217 -11.31 -4.70 0.84
N ILE A 218 -10.68 -4.66 2.01
CA ILE A 218 -10.27 -5.87 2.76
C ILE A 218 -11.49 -6.70 3.17
N LEU A 219 -12.51 -6.06 3.75
CA LEU A 219 -13.74 -6.73 4.17
C LEU A 219 -14.47 -7.39 2.99
N TYR A 220 -14.55 -6.70 1.85
CA TYR A 220 -15.12 -7.25 0.63
C TYR A 220 -14.39 -8.53 0.18
N ALA A 221 -13.05 -8.52 0.19
CA ALA A 221 -12.25 -9.69 -0.16
C ALA A 221 -12.47 -10.86 0.81
N LEU A 222 -12.50 -10.59 2.12
CA LEU A 222 -12.76 -11.59 3.16
C LEU A 222 -14.15 -12.23 3.04
N CYS A 223 -15.18 -11.42 2.77
CA CYS A 223 -16.54 -11.93 2.57
C CYS A 223 -16.61 -12.84 1.33
N LYS A 224 -15.97 -12.46 0.23
CA LYS A 224 -15.93 -13.26 -0.99
C LYS A 224 -15.21 -14.60 -0.78
N ALA A 225 -14.14 -14.60 -0.01
CA ALA A 225 -13.34 -15.80 0.29
C ALA A 225 -14.07 -16.84 1.17
N LYS A 226 -15.08 -16.44 1.95
CA LYS A 226 -15.89 -17.38 2.74
C LYS A 226 -17.00 -18.07 1.95
N ILE A 227 -17.38 -17.49 0.81
CA ILE A 227 -18.55 -17.92 0.02
C ILE A 227 -18.14 -18.88 -1.11
N GLY A 228 -16.85 -18.96 -1.46
CA GLY A 228 -16.30 -19.88 -2.47
C GLY A 228 -15.47 -20.97 -1.84
#